data_AF-A0AAE3C3W7-F1
#
_entry.id   AF-A0AAE3C3W7-F1
#
_cell.length_a   1.000
_cell.length_b   1.000
_cell.length_c   1.000
_cell.angle_alpha   90.00
_cell.angle_beta   90.00
_cell.angle_gamma   90.00
#
_symmetry.space_group_name_H-M   'P 1'
#
loop_
_entity.id
_entity.type
_entity.pdbx_description
1 polymer ?
#
loop_
_entity_poly.entity_id
_entity_poly.type
_entity_poly.pdbx_seq_one_letter_code
_entity_poly.pdbx_strand_id
1 'polypeptide(L)'
;MVAKGIFVLGVLFLIFGILFLILLPLIGFLGILLGIIFIVVGITTEEAKPTPPPPPPAPIKPKTERSKVETKKIEAVKAEEKLPAPGYIYCPYCGEQIPKGSKFCPNCGAALD
;
A
#
# COMPACT_ATOMS: atom_id res chain seq x y z
N MET A 1 -32.20 -44.89 -32.47
CA MET A 1 -31.64 -44.49 -31.15
C MET A 1 -31.22 -43.02 -31.11
N VAL A 2 -30.80 -42.41 -32.23
CA VAL A 2 -30.35 -41.00 -32.32
C VAL A 2 -31.39 -39.95 -31.87
N ALA A 3 -32.67 -40.11 -32.20
CA ALA A 3 -33.72 -39.12 -31.90
C ALA A 3 -33.97 -38.90 -30.38
N LYS A 4 -33.80 -39.95 -29.57
CA LYS A 4 -33.94 -39.85 -28.10
C LYS A 4 -32.75 -39.11 -27.47
N GLY A 5 -31.56 -39.24 -28.05
CA GLY A 5 -30.36 -38.54 -27.59
C GLY A 5 -30.45 -37.02 -27.76
N ILE A 6 -30.98 -36.56 -28.91
CA ILE A 6 -31.14 -35.12 -29.19
C ILE A 6 -32.14 -34.48 -28.22
N PHE A 7 -33.24 -35.19 -27.91
CA PHE A 7 -34.24 -34.70 -26.96
C PHE A 7 -33.68 -34.61 -25.54
N VAL A 8 -32.97 -35.63 -25.07
CA VAL A 8 -32.33 -35.62 -23.73
C VAL A 8 -31.28 -34.52 -23.64
N LEU A 9 -30.47 -34.33 -24.69
CA LEU A 9 -29.48 -33.26 -24.72
C LEU A 9 -30.14 -31.89 -24.69
N GLY A 10 -31.21 -31.67 -25.47
CA GLY A 10 -31.97 -30.43 -25.47
C GLY A 10 -32.59 -30.09 -24.11
N VAL A 11 -33.21 -31.06 -23.45
CA VAL A 11 -33.75 -30.89 -22.09
C VAL A 11 -32.64 -30.59 -21.09
N LEU A 12 -31.49 -31.23 -21.21
CA LEU A 12 -30.33 -30.99 -20.35
C LEU A 12 -29.82 -29.55 -20.51
N PHE A 13 -29.65 -29.06 -21.75
CA PHE A 13 -29.25 -27.67 -22.01
C PHE A 13 -30.28 -26.66 -21.48
N LEU A 14 -31.57 -26.95 -21.61
CA LEU A 14 -32.65 -26.10 -21.08
C LEU A 14 -32.56 -26.01 -19.55
N ILE A 15 -32.38 -27.15 -18.87
CA ILE A 15 -32.23 -27.20 -17.41
C ILE A 15 -30.96 -26.45 -16.98
N PHE A 16 -29.81 -26.68 -17.63
CA PHE A 16 -28.58 -25.96 -17.34
C PHE A 16 -28.72 -24.46 -17.57
N GLY A 17 -29.41 -24.04 -18.65
CA GLY A 17 -29.66 -22.64 -18.95
C GLY A 17 -30.52 -21.97 -17.87
N ILE A 18 -31.61 -22.59 -17.44
CA ILE A 18 -32.46 -22.08 -16.36
C ILE A 18 -31.70 -22.07 -15.04
N LEU A 19 -30.97 -23.15 -14.73
CA LEU A 19 -30.16 -23.24 -13.52
C LEU A 19 -29.13 -22.12 -13.48
N PHE A 20 -28.42 -21.86 -14.58
CA PHE A 20 -27.44 -20.78 -14.66
C PHE A 20 -28.10 -19.40 -14.58
N LEU A 21 -29.26 -19.21 -15.22
CA LEU A 21 -30.03 -17.97 -15.17
C LEU A 21 -30.53 -17.64 -13.76
N ILE A 22 -30.78 -18.65 -12.93
CA ILE A 22 -31.14 -18.49 -11.51
C ILE A 22 -29.88 -18.40 -10.63
N LEU A 23 -28.82 -19.15 -10.95
CA LEU A 23 -27.60 -19.21 -10.14
C LEU A 23 -26.79 -17.91 -10.24
N LEU A 24 -26.74 -17.27 -11.42
CA LEU A 24 -26.06 -15.98 -11.63
C LEU A 24 -26.54 -14.88 -10.67
N PRO A 25 -27.85 -14.58 -10.57
CA PRO A 25 -28.33 -13.58 -9.64
C PRO A 25 -28.11 -13.99 -8.18
N LEU A 26 -28.18 -15.28 -7.84
CA LEU A 26 -27.84 -15.74 -6.47
C LEU A 26 -26.38 -15.49 -6.12
N ILE A 27 -25.44 -15.83 -7.01
CA ILE A 27 -24.01 -15.60 -6.80
C ILE A 27 -23.72 -14.11 -6.75
N GLY A 28 -24.32 -13.32 -7.65
CA GLY A 28 -24.17 -11.87 -7.66
C GLY A 28 -24.70 -11.24 -6.37
N PHE A 29 -25.88 -11.64 -5.92
CA PHE A 29 -26.46 -11.18 -4.66
C PHE A 29 -25.59 -11.56 -3.46
N LEU A 30 -25.09 -12.80 -3.40
CA LEU A 30 -24.19 -13.24 -2.34
C LEU A 30 -22.88 -12.45 -2.33
N GLY A 31 -22.30 -12.16 -3.50
CA GLY A 31 -21.10 -11.35 -3.62
C GLY A 31 -21.31 -9.90 -3.16
N ILE A 32 -22.44 -9.28 -3.56
CA ILE A 32 -22.81 -7.94 -3.11
C ILE A 32 -23.02 -7.93 -1.59
N LEU A 33 -23.72 -8.94 -1.05
CA LEU A 33 -23.96 -9.07 0.39
C LEU A 33 -22.64 -9.18 1.17
N LEU A 34 -21.72 -10.05 0.72
CA LEU A 34 -20.39 -10.19 1.32
C LEU A 34 -19.56 -8.92 1.21
N GLY A 35 -19.63 -8.21 0.07
CA GLY A 35 -18.96 -6.92 -0.12
C GLY A 35 -19.47 -5.85 0.85
N ILE A 36 -20.79 -5.74 1.03
CA ILE A 36 -21.40 -4.82 1.99
C ILE A 36 -20.98 -5.21 3.42
N ILE A 37 -21.01 -6.49 3.78
CA ILE A 37 -20.56 -6.97 5.09
C ILE A 37 -19.09 -6.60 5.31
N PHE A 38 -18.21 -6.80 4.32
CA PHE A 38 -16.79 -6.45 4.43
C PHE A 38 -16.57 -4.95 4.60
N ILE A 39 -17.34 -4.12 3.88
CA ILE A 39 -17.33 -2.67 4.06
C ILE A 39 -17.77 -2.29 5.47
N VAL A 40 -18.89 -2.82 5.94
CA VAL A 40 -19.41 -2.51 7.29
C VAL A 40 -18.44 -2.99 8.38
N VAL A 41 -17.96 -4.24 8.27
CA VAL A 41 -17.00 -4.81 9.23
C VAL A 41 -15.68 -4.05 9.20
N GLY A 42 -15.15 -3.72 8.03
CA GLY A 42 -13.93 -2.93 7.87
C GLY A 42 -14.06 -1.50 8.38
N ILE A 43 -15.28 -0.94 8.39
CA ILE A 43 -15.56 0.35 9.04
C ILE A 43 -15.63 0.19 10.57
N THR A 44 -16.02 -0.98 11.09
CA THR A 44 -16.13 -1.23 12.54
C THR A 44 -14.86 -1.79 13.19
N THR A 45 -13.87 -2.23 12.41
CA THR A 45 -12.53 -2.50 12.93
C THR A 45 -11.76 -1.19 12.98
N GLU A 46 -12.10 -0.36 13.98
CA GLU A 46 -11.09 0.47 14.64
C GLU A 46 -10.00 -0.48 15.15
N GLU A 47 -9.00 -0.73 14.29
CA GLU A 47 -7.69 -1.17 14.73
C GLU A 47 -7.19 -0.12 15.71
N ALA A 48 -7.40 -0.44 16.98
CA ALA A 48 -6.75 0.17 18.11
C ALA A 48 -5.27 0.37 17.77
N LYS A 49 -4.85 1.63 17.73
CA LYS A 49 -3.47 2.08 17.89
C LYS A 49 -2.69 1.17 18.86
N PRO A 50 -1.56 0.56 18.45
CA PRO A 50 -0.52 0.16 19.38
C PRO A 50 0.70 1.07 19.22
N THR A 51 0.98 1.92 20.21
CA THR A 51 2.35 2.35 20.54
C THR A 51 2.50 2.27 22.06
N PRO A 52 3.62 1.72 22.58
CA PRO A 52 4.89 2.43 22.61
C PRO A 52 6.08 1.67 21.95
N PRO A 53 7.14 2.40 21.56
CA PRO A 53 8.28 1.91 20.79
C PRO A 53 9.22 0.96 21.58
N PRO A 54 9.91 0.02 20.91
CA PRO A 54 11.04 -0.69 21.52
C PRO A 54 12.17 0.29 21.88
N PRO A 55 12.88 0.08 23.00
CA PRO A 55 13.87 1.00 23.53
C PRO A 55 14.99 1.28 22.52
N PRO A 56 15.56 2.50 22.52
CA PRO A 56 16.58 2.91 21.56
C PRO A 56 17.80 1.97 21.66
N PRO A 57 18.25 1.32 20.57
CA PRO A 57 19.58 0.76 20.54
C PRO A 57 20.57 1.92 20.69
N ALA A 58 21.45 1.78 21.69
CA ALA A 58 22.45 2.76 22.10
C ALA A 58 23.20 3.40 20.91
N PRO A 59 23.68 4.65 21.05
CA PRO A 59 24.38 5.38 20.00
C PRO A 59 25.60 4.62 19.50
N ILE A 60 25.50 4.00 18.33
CA ILE A 60 26.68 3.56 17.58
C ILE A 60 27.22 4.80 16.89
N LYS A 61 28.41 5.21 17.33
CA LYS A 61 29.13 6.41 16.92
C LYS A 61 29.29 6.47 15.38
N PRO A 62 29.27 7.67 14.78
CA PRO A 62 29.24 7.87 13.34
C PRO A 62 30.56 7.42 12.70
N LYS A 63 30.51 6.38 11.86
CA LYS A 63 31.61 6.07 10.95
C LYS A 63 31.38 6.77 9.63
N THR A 64 31.91 7.99 9.60
CA THR A 64 32.29 8.74 8.41
C THR A 64 33.33 7.93 7.62
N GLU A 65 32.91 7.34 6.51
CA GLU A 65 33.73 6.89 5.37
C GLU A 65 32.87 7.15 4.13
N ARG A 66 32.79 8.38 3.63
CA ARG A 66 33.68 9.00 2.62
C ARG A 66 33.97 8.08 1.42
N SER A 67 33.61 8.59 0.24
CA SER A 67 33.96 8.11 -1.12
C SER A 67 33.00 7.04 -1.63
N LYS A 68 32.18 7.24 -2.68
CA LYS A 68 32.47 7.64 -4.07
C LYS A 68 31.08 7.89 -4.71
N VAL A 69 30.66 9.02 -5.28
CA VAL A 69 31.20 9.87 -6.35
C VAL A 69 31.69 9.09 -7.57
N GLU A 70 30.74 8.60 -8.35
CA GLU A 70 30.79 8.56 -9.82
C GLU A 70 29.52 9.31 -10.27
N THR A 71 29.55 10.62 -10.51
CA THR A 71 30.14 11.32 -11.67
C THR A 71 29.70 10.72 -13.00
N LYS A 72 28.50 11.09 -13.46
CA LYS A 72 28.23 11.21 -14.89
C LYS A 72 27.28 12.38 -15.18
N LYS A 73 27.93 13.55 -15.32
CA LYS A 73 27.75 14.51 -16.42
C LYS A 73 26.34 15.04 -16.69
N ILE A 74 26.08 16.25 -16.19
CA ILE A 74 25.39 17.27 -16.98
C ILE A 74 25.94 18.66 -16.60
N GLU A 75 26.81 19.19 -17.47
CA GLU A 75 27.14 20.61 -17.63
C GLU A 75 26.01 21.22 -18.49
N ALA A 76 25.52 22.45 -18.42
CA ALA A 76 25.78 23.71 -17.72
C ALA A 76 24.39 24.39 -17.62
N VAL A 77 24.08 25.40 -16.79
CA VAL A 77 24.53 26.80 -16.89
C VAL A 77 24.23 27.56 -15.56
N LYS A 78 25.30 28.04 -14.90
CA LYS A 78 25.52 29.38 -14.30
C LYS A 78 25.00 29.78 -12.89
N ALA A 79 25.99 29.86 -11.97
CA ALA A 79 26.35 30.91 -10.98
C ALA A 79 25.50 31.17 -9.71
N GLU A 80 26.11 30.81 -8.56
CA GLU A 80 26.07 31.43 -7.21
C GLU A 80 24.78 31.23 -6.39
N GLU A 81 24.72 30.71 -5.14
CA GLU A 81 25.70 30.51 -4.07
C GLU A 81 25.14 29.50 -3.04
N LYS A 82 26.02 28.72 -2.40
CA LYS A 82 25.83 27.93 -1.16
C LYS A 82 25.01 26.63 -1.24
N LEU A 83 25.76 25.54 -1.45
CA LEU A 83 25.37 24.16 -1.20
C LEU A 83 25.18 23.93 0.33
N PRO A 84 24.01 23.49 0.83
CA PRO A 84 23.98 22.65 2.01
C PRO A 84 23.86 21.20 1.53
N ALA A 85 24.93 20.42 1.72
CA ALA A 85 24.78 18.97 1.70
C ALA A 85 23.61 18.61 2.62
N PRO A 86 22.56 17.92 2.15
CA PRO A 86 21.46 17.55 3.04
C PRO A 86 22.02 16.48 3.97
N GLY A 87 22.46 16.89 5.16
CA GLY A 87 22.54 15.93 6.24
C GLY A 87 21.12 15.46 6.52
N TYR A 88 20.95 14.23 6.97
CA TYR A 88 19.65 13.72 7.39
C TYR A 88 19.65 13.48 8.90
N ILE A 89 18.49 13.61 9.52
CA ILE A 89 18.18 13.20 10.90
C ILE A 89 17.04 12.20 10.84
N TYR A 90 16.95 11.32 11.82
CA TYR A 90 15.79 10.46 11.96
C TYR A 90 14.77 11.13 12.87
N CYS A 91 13.49 11.05 12.51
CA CYS A 91 12.41 11.54 13.34
C CYS A 91 12.42 10.81 14.70
N PRO A 92 12.43 11.51 15.84
CA PRO A 92 12.30 10.85 17.15
C PRO A 92 10.89 10.29 17.39
N TYR A 93 9.90 10.73 16.60
CA TYR A 93 8.50 10.32 16.75
C TYR A 93 8.10 9.13 15.87
N CYS A 94 8.58 9.08 14.62
CA CYS A 94 8.21 8.01 13.67
C CYS A 94 9.40 7.23 13.09
N GLY A 95 10.64 7.67 13.28
CA GLY A 95 11.83 7.02 12.72
C GLY A 95 12.10 7.31 11.23
N GLU A 96 11.31 8.16 10.57
CA GLU A 96 11.53 8.52 9.16
C GLU A 96 12.83 9.31 8.97
N GLN A 97 13.47 9.19 7.80
CA GLN A 97 14.63 9.98 7.45
C GLN A 97 14.22 11.38 6.96
N ILE A 98 14.67 12.41 7.65
CA ILE A 98 14.27 13.79 7.45
C ILE A 98 15.50 14.63 7.11
N PRO A 99 15.44 15.52 6.11
CA PRO A 99 16.54 16.43 5.85
C PRO A 99 16.81 17.36 7.06
N LYS A 100 18.08 17.55 7.39
CA LYS A 100 18.54 18.46 8.45
C LYS A 100 18.09 19.87 8.11
N GLY A 101 17.38 20.49 9.05
CA GLY A 101 16.80 21.83 8.90
C GLY A 101 15.29 21.84 8.68
N SER A 102 14.64 20.67 8.61
CA SER A 102 13.17 20.60 8.61
C SER A 102 12.60 20.89 9.99
N LYS A 103 11.64 21.82 10.01
CA LYS A 103 10.91 22.25 11.22
C LYS A 103 9.86 21.26 11.70
N PHE A 104 9.34 20.48 10.74
CA PHE A 104 8.36 19.44 10.97
C PHE A 104 8.71 18.20 10.15
N CYS A 105 8.28 17.04 10.61
CA CYS A 105 8.42 15.80 9.87
C CYS A 105 7.42 15.75 8.70
N PRO A 106 7.88 15.53 7.45
CA PRO A 106 6.98 15.43 6.29
C PRO A 106 6.13 14.15 6.29
N ASN A 107 6.50 13.15 7.09
CA ASN A 107 5.80 11.87 7.18
C ASN A 107 4.76 11.87 8.32
N CYS A 108 5.13 12.34 9.52
CA CYS A 108 4.23 12.27 10.69
C CYS A 108 3.68 13.62 11.19
N GLY A 109 4.14 14.75 10.63
CA GLY A 109 3.69 16.09 11.02
C GLY A 109 4.23 16.60 12.37
N ALA A 110 5.05 15.81 13.08
CA ALA A 110 5.62 16.23 14.36
C ALA A 110 6.63 17.37 14.21
N ALA A 111 6.62 18.33 15.14
CA ALA A 111 7.62 19.40 15.21
C ALA A 111 8.98 18.83 15.66
N LEU A 112 10.05 19.24 15.00
CA LEU A 112 11.42 18.75 15.23
C LEU A 112 12.40 19.82 15.70
N ASP A 113 11.99 21.09 15.60
CA ASP A 113 12.74 22.22 16.15
C ASP A 113 12.65 22.32 17.67
#